data_AF-A0A7C4IT86-F1
#
_entry.id   AF-A0A7C4IT86-F1
#
_cell.length_a   1.000
_cell.length_b   1.000
_cell.length_c   1.000
_cell.angle_alpha   90.00
_cell.angle_beta   90.00
_cell.angle_gamma   90.00
#
_symmetry.space_group_name_H-M   'P 1'
#
loop_
_entity.id
_entity.type
_entity.pdbx_description
1 polymer ?
#
loop_
_entity_poly.entity_id
_entity_poly.type
_entity_poly.pdbx_seq_one_letter_code
_entity_poly.pdbx_strand_id
1 'polypeptide(L)'
;MIRYTCDCCGCELDAKSDLRYVVKIEIYAAYDPTTADEEEHDRDHLEELQEILERIDDVNDPALSTEVYEQRRYDLCPECRKRFLKNPLGREAAKAFGFSSN
;
A
#
# COMPACT_ATOMS: atom_id res chain seq x y z
N MET A 1 24.66 2.00 -19.94
CA MET A 1 24.25 0.64 -19.50
C MET A 1 23.50 0.81 -18.20
N ILE A 2 22.22 0.44 -18.14
CA ILE A 2 21.36 0.72 -16.99
C ILE A 2 21.72 -0.27 -15.88
N ARG A 3 22.20 0.24 -14.74
CA ARG A 3 22.45 -0.57 -13.54
C ARG A 3 21.21 -0.51 -12.66
N TYR A 4 20.72 -1.67 -12.24
CA TYR A 4 19.65 -1.75 -11.24
C TYR A 4 20.29 -2.03 -9.88
N THR A 5 19.66 -1.58 -8.81
CA THR A 5 20.08 -1.89 -7.44
C THR A 5 18.91 -2.51 -6.71
N CYS A 6 19.20 -3.45 -5.83
CA CYS A 6 18.18 -4.05 -4.97
C CYS A 6 17.80 -3.05 -3.87
N ASP A 7 16.53 -2.66 -3.76
CA ASP A 7 16.05 -1.71 -2.76
C ASP A 7 16.17 -2.22 -1.30
N CYS A 8 16.38 -3.52 -1.13
CA CYS A 8 16.51 -4.14 0.20
C CYS A 8 17.97 -4.26 0.68
N CYS A 9 18.90 -4.68 -0.19
CA CYS A 9 20.31 -4.91 0.18
C CYS A 9 21.30 -3.91 -0.42
N GLY A 10 20.86 -3.07 -1.36
CA GLY A 10 21.71 -2.16 -2.13
C GLY A 10 22.60 -2.85 -3.19
N CYS A 11 22.48 -4.17 -3.33
CA CYS A 11 23.30 -4.95 -4.26
C CYS A 11 23.05 -4.53 -5.72
N GLU A 12 24.10 -4.33 -6.52
CA GLU A 12 23.96 -4.10 -7.97
C GLU A 12 23.39 -5.38 -8.63
N LEU A 13 22.36 -5.20 -9.46
CA LEU A 13 21.73 -6.24 -10.27
C LEU A 13 22.19 -6.03 -11.70
N ASP A 14 22.94 -6.98 -12.26
CA ASP A 14 23.30 -6.91 -13.67
C ASP A 14 22.09 -7.32 -14.52
N ALA A 15 21.63 -6.41 -15.38
CA ALA A 15 20.51 -6.62 -16.29
C ALA A 15 20.74 -7.78 -17.29
N LYS A 16 21.99 -8.23 -17.45
CA LYS A 16 22.35 -9.33 -18.36
C LYS A 16 22.44 -10.71 -17.68
N SER A 17 22.86 -10.78 -16.42
CA SER A 17 23.10 -12.07 -15.74
C SER A 17 22.12 -12.37 -14.61
N ASP A 18 21.59 -11.34 -13.96
CA ASP A 18 20.81 -11.51 -12.74
C ASP A 18 19.31 -11.40 -12.97
N LEU A 19 18.56 -12.34 -12.40
CA LEU A 19 17.10 -12.28 -12.35
C LEU A 19 16.67 -11.12 -11.44
N ARG A 20 16.18 -10.05 -12.07
CA ARG A 20 15.54 -8.91 -11.41
C ARG A 20 14.08 -9.21 -11.12
N TYR A 21 13.66 -9.02 -9.87
CA TYR A 21 12.26 -9.13 -9.47
C TYR A 21 11.68 -7.76 -9.14
N VAL A 22 10.49 -7.46 -9.67
CA VAL A 22 9.78 -6.21 -9.40
C VAL A 22 8.61 -6.51 -8.48
N VAL A 23 8.54 -5.85 -7.32
CA VAL A 23 7.41 -5.89 -6.40
C VAL A 23 6.62 -4.59 -6.55
N LYS A 24 5.32 -4.71 -6.82
CA LYS A 24 4.38 -3.58 -6.78
C LYS A 24 3.46 -3.76 -5.59
N ILE A 25 3.35 -2.71 -4.77
CA ILE A 25 2.45 -2.66 -3.62
C ILE A 25 1.42 -1.58 -3.93
N GLU A 26 0.16 -1.92 -3.79
CA GLU A 26 -0.97 -1.03 -3.96
C GLU A 26 -1.70 -0.96 -2.62
N ILE A 27 -1.90 0.26 -2.14
CA ILE A 27 -2.56 0.57 -0.88
C ILE A 27 -3.79 1.40 -1.25
N TYR A 28 -4.95 0.99 -0.76
CA TYR A 28 -6.19 1.71 -0.94
C TYR A 28 -6.96 1.73 0.38
N ALA A 29 -7.69 2.81 0.62
CA ALA A 29 -8.61 2.88 1.74
C ALA A 29 -9.77 1.89 1.51
N ALA A 30 -9.91 0.90 2.39
CA ALA A 30 -11.08 0.03 2.38
C ALA A 30 -12.22 0.75 3.13
N TYR A 31 -13.11 1.41 2.37
CA TYR A 31 -14.35 1.97 2.92
C TYR A 31 -15.43 0.88 2.92
N ASP A 32 -16.01 0.57 4.07
CA ASP A 32 -17.16 -0.34 4.20
C ASP A 32 -18.45 0.50 4.26
N PRO A 33 -19.29 0.49 3.19
CA PRO A 33 -20.46 1.35 3.10
C PRO A 33 -21.61 0.96 4.05
N THR A 34 -21.49 -0.13 4.80
CA THR A 34 -22.59 -0.72 5.61
C THR A 34 -23.03 0.11 6.82
N THR A 35 -22.46 1.28 7.08
CA THR A 35 -22.85 2.13 8.23
C THR A 35 -23.60 3.41 7.86
N ALA A 36 -23.82 3.71 6.57
CA ALA A 36 -24.42 4.98 6.15
C ALA A 36 -25.88 4.93 5.68
N ASP A 37 -26.42 3.77 5.25
CA ASP A 37 -27.58 3.78 4.33
C ASP A 37 -28.79 2.92 4.75
N GLU A 38 -29.23 2.93 6.01
CA GLU A 38 -30.54 2.32 6.35
C GLU A 38 -31.64 3.31 6.76
N GLU A 39 -31.35 4.57 7.08
CA GLU A 39 -32.36 5.50 7.61
C GLU A 39 -32.61 6.77 6.77
N GLU A 40 -31.96 6.95 5.61
CA GLU A 40 -31.98 8.24 4.89
C GLU A 40 -32.43 8.18 3.43
N HIS A 41 -33.21 7.17 3.02
CA HIS A 41 -33.56 6.96 1.61
C HIS A 41 -34.56 7.97 0.98
N ASP A 42 -35.06 8.96 1.72
CA ASP A 42 -36.10 9.91 1.27
C ASP A 42 -35.67 11.39 1.25
N ARG A 43 -34.39 11.71 1.47
CA ARG A 43 -33.90 13.09 1.21
C ARG A 43 -33.45 13.23 -0.24
N ASP A 44 -33.75 14.38 -0.83
CA ASP A 44 -33.32 14.74 -2.19
C ASP A 44 -31.81 15.04 -2.17
N HIS A 45 -31.01 13.98 -2.00
CA HIS A 45 -29.56 14.02 -1.83
C HIS A 45 -28.83 14.61 -3.04
N LEU A 46 -29.52 14.86 -4.15
CA LEU A 46 -28.94 15.40 -5.36
C LEU A 46 -28.42 16.83 -5.19
N GLU A 47 -29.13 17.69 -4.45
CA GLU A 47 -28.65 19.06 -4.16
C GLU A 47 -27.48 19.05 -3.16
N GLU A 48 -27.58 18.26 -2.08
CA GLU A 48 -26.47 18.12 -1.11
C GLU A 48 -25.21 17.53 -1.75
N LEU A 49 -25.36 16.52 -2.62
CA LEU A 49 -24.23 15.96 -3.38
C LEU A 49 -23.63 16.97 -4.36
N GLN A 50 -24.43 17.83 -4.99
CA GLN A 50 -23.92 18.89 -5.86
C GLN A 50 -23.12 19.94 -5.07
N GLU A 51 -23.62 20.39 -3.92
CA GLU A 51 -22.90 21.33 -3.07
C GLU A 51 -21.58 20.73 -2.51
N ILE A 52 -21.57 19.43 -2.20
CA ILE A 52 -20.35 18.72 -1.76
C ILE A 52 -19.35 18.61 -2.92
N LEU A 53 -19.79 18.25 -4.12
CA LEU A 53 -18.93 18.14 -5.30
C LEU A 53 -18.33 19.51 -5.70
N GLU A 54 -19.12 20.58 -5.64
CA GLU A 54 -18.63 21.96 -5.88
C GLU A 54 -17.59 22.39 -4.83
N ARG A 55 -17.73 21.95 -3.57
CA ARG A 55 -16.69 22.19 -2.53
C ARG A 55 -15.45 21.33 -2.70
N ILE A 56 -15.55 20.14 -3.28
CA ILE A 56 -14.40 19.25 -3.51
C ILE A 56 -13.52 19.78 -4.65
N ASP A 57 -14.11 20.40 -5.68
CA ASP A 57 -13.34 21.00 -6.78
C ASP A 57 -12.42 22.16 -6.31
N ASP A 58 -12.81 22.87 -5.24
CA ASP A 58 -11.99 23.89 -4.58
C ASP A 58 -10.92 23.30 -3.62
N VAL A 59 -11.10 22.05 -3.17
CA VAL A 59 -10.16 21.32 -2.29
C VAL A 59 -9.43 20.26 -3.11
N ASN A 60 -8.87 20.67 -4.24
CA ASN A 60 -7.89 19.88 -4.99
C ASN A 60 -6.55 19.88 -4.24
N ASP A 61 -6.60 19.44 -2.97
CA ASP A 61 -5.45 19.28 -2.11
C ASP A 61 -4.82 17.91 -2.41
N PRO A 62 -3.62 17.86 -3.02
CA PRO A 62 -2.95 16.60 -3.32
C PRO A 62 -2.70 15.74 -2.06
N ALA A 63 -2.78 16.31 -0.85
CA ALA A 63 -2.73 15.55 0.39
C ALA A 63 -3.89 14.55 0.54
N LEU A 64 -5.13 14.94 0.20
CA LEU A 64 -6.32 14.08 0.27
C LEU A 64 -6.26 12.92 -0.73
N SER A 65 -5.70 13.16 -1.92
CA SER A 65 -5.54 12.10 -2.94
C SER A 65 -4.57 10.99 -2.54
N THR A 66 -3.57 11.29 -1.69
CA THR A 66 -2.61 10.30 -1.20
C THR A 66 -3.25 9.38 -0.15
N GLU A 67 -4.27 9.83 0.56
CA GLU A 67 -4.97 9.05 1.58
C GLU A 67 -5.88 7.96 0.97
N VAL A 68 -6.23 8.06 -0.31
CA VAL A 68 -7.17 7.15 -0.98
C VAL A 68 -6.46 6.03 -1.74
N TYR A 69 -5.34 6.33 -2.41
CA TYR A 69 -4.59 5.36 -3.22
C TYR A 69 -3.10 5.66 -3.30
N GLU A 70 -2.27 4.66 -2.98
CA GLU A 70 -0.82 4.76 -3.06
C GLU A 70 -0.23 3.52 -3.74
N GLN A 71 0.62 3.74 -4.75
CA GLN A 71 1.37 2.68 -5.43
C GLN A 71 2.88 2.82 -5.16
N ARG A 72 3.51 1.73 -4.71
CA ARG A 72 4.95 1.62 -4.53
C ARG A 72 5.52 0.53 -5.42
N ARG A 73 6.72 0.78 -5.96
CA ARG A 73 7.45 -0.20 -6.78
C ARG A 73 8.86 -0.37 -6.22
N TYR A 74 9.27 -1.63 -6.07
CA TYR A 74 10.59 -2.01 -5.58
C TYR A 74 11.24 -3.05 -6.51
N ASP A 75 12.55 -2.97 -6.64
CA ASP A 75 13.41 -3.91 -7.34
C ASP A 75 14.18 -4.76 -6.33
N LEU A 76 14.03 -6.09 -6.41
CA LEU A 76 14.64 -7.04 -5.49
C LEU A 76 15.51 -8.05 -6.22
N CYS A 77 16.62 -8.42 -5.56
CA CYS A 77 17.43 -9.56 -5.95
C CYS A 77 16.73 -10.89 -5.59
N PRO A 78 17.16 -12.04 -6.14
CA PRO A 78 16.56 -13.34 -5.87
C PRO A 78 16.47 -13.70 -4.38
N GLU A 79 17.49 -13.33 -3.60
CA GLU A 79 17.53 -13.60 -2.16
C GLU A 79 16.58 -12.69 -1.37
N CYS A 80 16.53 -11.39 -1.70
CA CYS A 80 15.62 -10.46 -1.05
C CYS A 80 14.16 -10.77 -1.39
N ARG A 81 13.87 -11.24 -2.61
CA ARG A 81 12.54 -11.77 -2.97
C ARG A 81 12.13 -12.93 -2.06
N LYS A 82 13.01 -13.91 -1.85
CA LYS A 82 12.70 -15.07 -0.98
C LYS A 82 12.39 -14.63 0.46
N ARG A 83 13.08 -13.60 0.96
CA ARG A 83 12.82 -13.02 2.28
C ARG A 83 11.49 -12.27 2.32
N PHE A 84 11.24 -11.43 1.31
CA PHE A 84 9.98 -10.68 1.19
C PHE A 84 8.76 -11.60 1.16
N LEU A 85 8.81 -12.71 0.42
CA LEU A 85 7.70 -13.68 0.38
C LEU A 85 7.42 -14.36 1.73
N LYS A 86 8.42 -14.49 2.60
CA LYS A 86 8.25 -15.08 3.94
C LYS A 86 7.68 -14.09 4.94
N ASN A 87 7.97 -12.80 4.78
CA ASN A 87 7.53 -11.76 5.69
C ASN A 87 7.24 -10.44 4.94
N PRO A 88 6.16 -10.40 4.13
CA PRO A 88 5.86 -9.23 3.31
C PRO A 88 5.44 -8.01 4.13
N LEU A 89 4.93 -8.24 5.35
CA LEU A 89 4.51 -7.18 6.28
C LEU A 89 5.58 -6.81 7.31
N GLY A 90 6.78 -7.41 7.26
CA GLY A 90 7.86 -7.11 8.18
C GLY A 90 7.55 -7.36 9.67
N ARG A 91 6.53 -8.17 10.00
CA ARG A 91 6.18 -8.46 11.39
C ARG A 91 7.35 -9.16 12.05
N GLU A 92 7.86 -8.62 13.15
CA GLU A 92 8.81 -9.36 13.98
C GLU A 92 8.11 -10.65 14.43
N ALA A 93 8.76 -11.80 14.20
CA ALA A 93 8.27 -13.03 14.79
C ALA A 93 8.21 -12.79 16.29
N ALA A 94 7.00 -12.79 16.87
CA ALA A 94 6.81 -12.62 18.30
C ALA A 94 7.81 -13.54 18.98
N LYS A 95 8.80 -12.95 19.66
CA LYS A 95 9.84 -13.70 20.36
C LYS A 95 9.08 -14.70 21.21
N ALA A 96 9.14 -15.97 20.85
CA ALA A 96 8.63 -17.04 21.68
C ALA A 96 9.48 -16.95 22.95
N PHE A 97 8.97 -16.23 23.96
CA PHE A 97 9.51 -16.26 25.29
C PHE A 97 9.36 -17.71 25.73
N GLY A 98 10.43 -18.49 25.52
CA GLY A 98 10.56 -19.81 26.08
C GLY A 98 10.61 -19.63 27.58
N PHE A 99 9.47 -19.81 28.24
CA PHE A 99 9.43 -19.96 29.68
C PHE A 99 10.25 -21.21 30.02
N SER A 100 11.47 -20.99 30.51
CA SER A 100 12.26 -22.03 31.14
C SER A 100 11.51 -22.45 32.40
N SER A 101 10.91 -23.64 32.38
CA SER A 101 10.36 -24.29 33.57
C SER A 101 11.51 -24.55 34.55
N ASN A 102 11.43 -23.92 35.73
CA ASN A 102 12.27 -24.24 36.88
C ASN A 102 11.42 -24.99 37.90
#